data_AF-A0A5J4QSS1-F1
#
_entry.id   AF-A0A5J4QSS1-F1
#
_cell.length_a   1.000
_cell.length_b   1.000
_cell.length_c   1.000
_cell.angle_alpha   90.00
_cell.angle_beta   90.00
_cell.angle_gamma   90.00
#
_symmetry.space_group_name_H-M   'P 1'
#
loop_
_entity.id
_entity.type
_entity.pdbx_description
1 polymer ?
#
loop_
_entity_poly.entity_id
_entity_poly.type
_entity_poly.pdbx_seq_one_letter_code
_entity_poly.pdbx_strand_id
1 'polypeptide(L)'
;LHEATFQIDYKENFTLAVNHDQTNNNFFDKAPITCISAVVHKGVGYKKAEKKVITILSSVLNHTGAFSPLCIKRMFESSFMKDIDSVHYWSDGGPHFRNKGLIWSLLNNSTPLIPNVTFEINFSVPYHGKGLPDGVFATFVQGLEHNMPLGGIKSLSSLAHELHFLTLQQAALHNDESREHEII
;
A
#
# COMPACT_ATOMS: atom_id res chain seq x y z
N LEU A 1 23.68 -8.72 -5.55
CA LEU A 1 22.48 -8.04 -6.03
C LEU A 1 21.53 -7.95 -4.85
N HIS A 2 21.07 -6.74 -4.52
CA HIS A 2 20.00 -6.55 -3.54
C HIS A 2 18.67 -6.69 -4.28
N GLU A 3 17.98 -7.77 -3.98
CA GLU A 3 16.72 -8.13 -4.62
C GLU A 3 15.56 -7.83 -3.67
N ALA A 4 14.48 -7.33 -4.24
CA ALA A 4 13.23 -7.13 -3.52
C ALA A 4 12.05 -7.74 -4.26
N THR A 5 11.15 -8.37 -3.50
CA THR A 5 9.79 -8.64 -3.97
C THR A 5 8.91 -7.48 -3.54
N PHE A 6 8.19 -6.87 -4.49
CA PHE A 6 7.30 -5.74 -4.28
C PHE A 6 5.89 -6.15 -4.70
N GLN A 7 5.06 -6.59 -3.75
CA GLN A 7 3.67 -6.95 -4.03
C GLN A 7 2.75 -5.79 -3.66
N ILE A 8 2.03 -5.25 -4.64
CA ILE A 8 1.19 -4.06 -4.49
C ILE A 8 -0.26 -4.35 -4.88
N ASP A 9 -1.18 -3.72 -4.16
CA ASP A 9 -2.59 -3.77 -4.49
C ASP A 9 -3.33 -2.50 -4.03
N TYR A 10 -4.54 -2.31 -4.53
CA TYR A 10 -5.49 -1.30 -4.07
C TYR A 10 -6.54 -1.91 -3.15
N LYS A 11 -6.92 -1.16 -2.11
CA LYS A 11 -8.13 -1.48 -1.36
C LYS A 11 -9.33 -0.80 -2.01
N GLU A 12 -10.22 -1.61 -2.59
CA GLU A 12 -11.52 -1.12 -3.02
C GLU A 12 -12.37 -0.64 -1.84
N ASN A 13 -13.10 0.46 -2.05
CA ASN A 13 -14.10 1.01 -1.12
C ASN A 13 -13.56 1.37 0.28
N PHE A 14 -12.31 1.81 0.39
CA PHE A 14 -11.79 2.33 1.66
C PHE A 14 -12.43 3.70 1.95
N THR A 15 -13.38 3.74 2.88
CA THR A 15 -14.11 4.97 3.23
C THR A 15 -13.62 5.54 4.57
N LEU A 16 -13.55 6.87 4.68
CA LEU A 16 -13.44 7.51 6.00
C LEU A 16 -14.68 7.14 6.83
N ALA A 17 -14.46 6.47 7.95
CA ALA A 17 -15.53 6.13 8.88
C ALA A 17 -15.91 7.38 9.69
N VAL A 18 -17.14 7.86 9.48
CA VAL A 18 -17.68 9.05 10.14
C VAL A 18 -18.69 8.62 11.22
N ASN A 19 -18.26 8.75 12.49
CA ASN A 19 -19.03 8.70 13.76
C ASN A 19 -19.75 7.38 14.15
N HIS A 20 -19.85 7.16 15.47
CA HIS A 20 -20.57 6.05 16.11
C HIS A 20 -22.11 6.21 16.10
N ASP A 21 -22.62 7.44 16.06
CA ASP A 21 -24.05 7.75 16.02
C ASP A 21 -24.46 8.24 14.63
N GLN A 22 -25.01 7.36 13.80
CA GLN A 22 -25.72 7.77 12.58
C GLN A 22 -27.19 7.35 12.68
N THR A 23 -28.07 8.35 12.78
CA THR A 23 -29.47 8.23 12.34
C THR A 23 -29.49 8.21 10.81
N ASN A 24 -30.45 7.50 10.21
CA ASN A 24 -30.54 7.09 8.79
C ASN A 24 -30.29 8.17 7.71
N ASN A 25 -30.15 9.45 8.04
CA ASN A 25 -30.00 10.55 7.09
C ASN A 25 -28.54 10.99 6.78
N ASN A 26 -27.52 10.48 7.48
CA ASN A 26 -26.12 10.91 7.29
C ASN A 26 -25.23 9.92 6.50
N PHE A 27 -25.82 9.01 5.73
CA PHE A 27 -25.09 8.04 4.88
C PHE A 27 -24.19 8.70 3.80
N PHE A 28 -24.35 9.99 3.54
CA PHE A 28 -23.69 10.71 2.44
C PHE A 28 -22.26 11.24 2.74
N ASP A 29 -21.77 11.17 3.98
CA ASP A 29 -20.48 11.76 4.38
C ASP A 29 -19.26 10.82 4.31
N LYS A 30 -19.41 9.61 3.76
CA LYS A 30 -18.27 8.70 3.54
C LYS A 30 -17.50 9.11 2.30
N ALA A 31 -16.59 10.07 2.44
CA ALA A 31 -15.65 10.39 1.36
C ALA A 31 -14.78 9.14 1.08
N PRO A 32 -14.86 8.55 -0.12
CA PRO A 32 -13.97 7.45 -0.49
C PRO A 32 -12.53 7.95 -0.50
N ILE A 33 -11.60 7.07 -0.15
CA ILE A 33 -10.17 7.31 -0.12
C ILE A 33 -9.51 6.17 -0.89
N THR A 34 -8.54 6.49 -1.73
CA THR A 34 -7.67 5.49 -2.30
C THR A 34 -6.66 5.07 -1.24
N CYS A 35 -6.63 3.77 -0.95
CA CYS A 35 -5.61 3.14 -0.13
C CYS A 35 -4.87 2.13 -1.01
N ILE A 36 -3.57 2.33 -1.18
CA ILE A 36 -2.70 1.46 -1.95
C ILE A 36 -1.54 1.03 -1.05
N SER A 37 -1.32 -0.27 -0.94
CA SER A 37 -0.29 -0.82 -0.06
C SER A 37 0.63 -1.74 -0.84
N ALA A 38 1.93 -1.55 -0.64
CA ALA A 38 2.96 -2.47 -1.06
C ALA A 38 3.51 -3.23 0.15
N VAL A 39 3.58 -4.55 0.03
CA VAL A 39 4.34 -5.41 0.95
C VAL A 39 5.66 -5.73 0.27
N VAL A 40 6.74 -5.22 0.87
CA VAL A 40 8.09 -5.35 0.34
C VAL A 40 8.89 -6.31 1.20
N HIS A 41 9.48 -7.31 0.54
CA HIS A 41 10.51 -8.14 1.13
C HIS A 41 11.82 -7.86 0.43
N LYS A 42 12.86 -7.47 1.16
CA LYS A 42 14.22 -7.26 0.61
C LYS A 42 15.23 -8.18 1.29
N GLY A 43 16.21 -8.65 0.55
CA GLY A 43 17.22 -9.55 1.08
C GLY A 43 18.51 -9.55 0.26
N VAL A 44 19.55 -10.14 0.86
CA VAL A 44 20.85 -10.33 0.20
C VAL A 44 21.24 -11.80 0.31
N GLY A 45 21.17 -12.51 -0.81
CA GLY A 45 21.47 -13.94 -0.86
C GLY A 45 20.62 -14.75 0.12
N TYR A 46 21.25 -15.56 0.98
CA TYR A 46 20.58 -16.46 1.93
C TYR A 46 20.22 -15.81 3.28
N LYS A 47 20.39 -14.49 3.45
CA LYS A 47 20.02 -13.82 4.71
C LYS A 47 18.49 -13.77 4.86
N LYS A 48 18.03 -13.74 6.12
CA LYS A 48 16.61 -13.55 6.45
C LYS A 48 16.13 -12.25 5.79
N ALA A 49 15.10 -12.36 4.95
CA ALA A 49 14.53 -11.20 4.27
C ALA A 49 13.91 -10.24 5.28
N GLU A 50 14.22 -8.96 5.14
CA GLU A 50 13.54 -7.88 5.86
C GLU A 50 12.20 -7.61 5.19
N LYS A 51 11.19 -7.26 5.98
CA LYS A 51 9.85 -6.95 5.50
C LYS A 51 9.46 -5.53 5.91
N LYS A 52 8.82 -4.79 5.00
CA LYS A 52 8.15 -3.53 5.30
C LYS A 52 6.84 -3.43 4.52
N VAL A 53 5.85 -2.82 5.13
CA VAL A 53 4.61 -2.42 4.47
C VAL A 53 4.65 -0.91 4.28
N ILE A 54 4.45 -0.46 3.04
CA ILE A 54 4.39 0.95 2.69
C ILE A 54 3.00 1.21 2.10
N THR A 55 2.26 2.13 2.71
CA THR A 55 0.88 2.46 2.32
C THR A 55 0.80 3.92 1.94
N ILE A 56 0.15 4.21 0.82
CA ILE A 56 -0.24 5.58 0.46
C ILE A 56 -1.75 5.71 0.62
N LEU A 57 -2.16 6.78 1.29
CA LEU A 57 -3.54 7.23 1.32
C LEU A 57 -3.71 8.46 0.42
N SER A 58 -4.78 8.50 -0.38
CA SER A 58 -5.02 9.62 -1.28
C SER A 58 -6.51 9.90 -1.46
N SER A 59 -6.88 11.19 -1.55
CA SER A 59 -8.22 11.60 -1.97
C SER A 59 -8.45 11.43 -3.48
N VAL A 60 -7.42 11.11 -4.27
CA VAL A 60 -7.56 10.84 -5.71
C VAL A 60 -8.15 9.45 -5.91
N LEU A 61 -9.38 9.38 -6.39
CA LEU A 61 -10.13 8.12 -6.60
C LEU A 61 -9.88 7.47 -7.95
N ASN A 62 -9.43 8.27 -8.91
CA ASN A 62 -9.22 7.81 -10.27
C ASN A 62 -7.92 7.02 -10.33
N HIS A 63 -8.02 5.69 -10.30
CA HIS A 63 -6.91 4.74 -10.47
C HIS A 63 -6.46 4.68 -11.94
N THR A 64 -6.13 5.85 -12.49
CA THR A 64 -5.66 5.99 -13.87
C THR A 64 -4.27 5.38 -14.02
N GLY A 65 -3.90 5.04 -15.26
CA GLY A 65 -2.56 4.53 -15.57
C GLY A 65 -1.41 5.49 -15.22
N ALA A 66 -1.70 6.77 -14.90
CA ALA A 66 -0.71 7.75 -14.43
C ALA A 66 -0.61 7.82 -12.89
N PHE A 67 -1.65 7.40 -12.16
CA PHE A 67 -1.67 7.46 -10.70
C PHE A 67 -0.79 6.37 -10.07
N SER A 68 -0.88 5.13 -10.53
CA SER A 68 -0.08 4.02 -10.00
C SER A 68 1.44 4.25 -10.13
N PRO A 69 1.98 4.74 -11.26
CA PRO A 69 3.40 5.13 -11.35
C PRO A 69 3.81 6.18 -10.33
N LEU A 70 2.95 7.18 -10.05
CA LEU A 70 3.24 8.21 -9.06
C LEU A 70 3.30 7.62 -7.64
N CYS A 71 2.35 6.75 -7.30
CA CYS A 71 2.35 6.04 -6.02
C CYS A 71 3.60 5.18 -5.85
N ILE A 72 3.95 4.39 -6.86
CA ILE A 72 5.16 3.55 -6.84
C ILE A 72 6.39 4.43 -6.66
N LYS A 73 6.54 5.52 -7.44
CA LYS A 73 7.64 6.46 -7.26
C LYS A 73 7.75 6.99 -5.84
N ARG A 74 6.62 7.39 -5.24
CA ARG A 74 6.56 7.87 -3.86
C ARG A 74 6.93 6.79 -2.84
N MET A 75 6.52 5.54 -3.04
CA MET A 75 6.92 4.41 -2.17
C MET A 75 8.43 4.15 -2.21
N PHE A 76 9.08 4.34 -3.36
CA PHE A 76 10.53 4.20 -3.51
C PHE A 76 11.35 5.34 -2.86
N GLU A 77 10.69 6.40 -2.37
CA GLU A 77 11.35 7.43 -1.55
C GLU A 77 11.54 6.98 -0.09
N SER A 78 10.89 5.87 0.32
CA SER A 78 11.11 5.26 1.63
C SER A 78 12.58 4.91 1.83
N SER A 79 13.10 5.16 3.03
CA SER A 79 14.45 4.73 3.41
C SER A 79 14.62 3.21 3.32
N PHE A 80 13.53 2.43 3.48
CA PHE A 80 13.55 0.98 3.35
C PHE A 80 13.89 0.53 1.92
N MET A 81 13.54 1.33 0.91
CA MET A 81 13.74 1.03 -0.50
C MET A 81 15.13 1.39 -1.01
N LYS A 82 15.96 2.03 -0.18
CA LYS A 82 17.36 2.30 -0.51
C LYS A 82 18.14 1.01 -0.73
N ASP A 83 19.13 1.10 -1.60
CA ASP A 83 20.09 0.04 -1.90
C ASP A 83 19.51 -1.19 -2.61
N ILE A 84 18.28 -1.11 -3.15
CA ILE A 84 17.69 -2.15 -3.99
C ILE A 84 18.20 -1.97 -5.43
N ASP A 85 18.73 -3.05 -6.02
CA ASP A 85 19.20 -3.06 -7.41
C ASP A 85 18.13 -3.60 -8.38
N SER A 86 17.27 -4.49 -7.88
CA SER A 86 16.31 -5.24 -8.69
C SER A 86 15.04 -5.58 -7.92
N VAL A 87 13.90 -5.51 -8.62
CA VAL A 87 12.57 -5.65 -8.05
C VAL A 87 11.74 -6.62 -8.86
N HIS A 88 11.27 -7.67 -8.21
CA HIS A 88 10.19 -8.52 -8.70
C HIS A 88 8.87 -7.87 -8.29
N TYR A 89 8.26 -7.14 -9.23
CA TYR A 89 7.00 -6.46 -9.06
C TYR A 89 5.84 -7.44 -9.23
N TRP A 90 4.91 -7.46 -8.28
CA TRP A 90 3.72 -8.30 -8.30
C TRP A 90 2.44 -7.49 -8.08
N SER A 91 1.42 -7.75 -8.88
CA SER A 91 0.06 -7.19 -8.72
C SER A 91 -1.01 -8.15 -9.22
N ASP A 92 -2.28 -7.86 -8.98
CA ASP A 92 -3.45 -8.65 -9.40
C ASP A 92 -3.69 -8.67 -10.94
N GLY A 93 -2.95 -7.84 -11.68
CA GLY A 93 -3.12 -7.70 -13.13
C GLY A 93 -4.37 -6.95 -13.55
N GLY A 94 -5.05 -6.26 -12.62
CA GLY A 94 -6.18 -5.38 -12.88
C GLY A 94 -5.80 -4.23 -13.84
N PRO A 95 -6.77 -3.58 -14.52
CA PRO A 95 -6.47 -2.57 -15.54
C PRO A 95 -5.59 -1.40 -15.08
N HIS A 96 -5.63 -1.08 -13.78
CA HIS A 96 -4.81 -0.03 -13.18
C HIS A 96 -3.33 -0.44 -13.07
N PHE A 97 -2.99 -1.73 -12.94
CA PHE A 97 -1.61 -2.22 -12.96
C PHE A 97 -1.17 -2.79 -14.32
N ARG A 98 -2.07 -3.45 -15.05
CA ARG A 98 -1.78 -4.02 -16.37
C ARG A 98 -2.15 -3.06 -17.49
N ASN A 99 -1.54 -1.87 -17.47
CA ASN A 99 -1.65 -0.89 -18.55
C ASN A 99 -0.29 -0.55 -19.15
N LYS A 100 -0.31 -0.12 -20.43
CA LYS A 100 0.92 0.22 -21.17
C LYS A 100 1.72 1.35 -20.51
N GLY A 101 1.06 2.32 -19.89
CA GLY A 101 1.71 3.45 -19.23
C GLY A 101 2.58 2.99 -18.07
N LEU A 102 2.01 2.23 -17.13
CA LEU A 102 2.76 1.71 -15.99
C LEU A 102 3.86 0.74 -16.41
N ILE A 103 3.55 -0.23 -17.29
CA ILE A 103 4.53 -1.20 -17.77
C ILE A 103 5.71 -0.48 -18.44
N TRP A 104 5.42 0.52 -19.27
CA TRP A 104 6.45 1.35 -19.89
C TRP A 104 7.27 2.11 -18.85
N SER A 105 6.63 2.76 -17.89
CA SER A 105 7.32 3.51 -16.83
C SER A 105 8.29 2.65 -16.01
N LEU A 106 7.95 1.39 -15.75
CA LEU A 106 8.78 0.47 -14.96
C LEU A 106 9.92 -0.18 -15.77
N LEU A 107 9.70 -0.48 -17.06
CA LEU A 107 10.68 -1.20 -17.90
C LEU A 107 11.56 -0.30 -18.77
N ASN A 108 11.21 0.99 -18.91
CA ASN A 108 11.92 1.90 -19.79
C ASN A 108 13.26 2.36 -19.20
N ASN A 109 14.37 1.95 -19.83
CA ASN A 109 15.72 2.32 -19.41
C ASN A 109 16.14 3.74 -19.84
N SER A 110 15.47 4.37 -20.82
CA SER A 110 15.87 5.70 -21.31
C SER A 110 15.42 6.83 -20.37
N THR A 111 14.23 6.69 -19.78
CA THR A 111 13.69 7.63 -18.77
C THR A 111 13.05 6.81 -17.65
N PRO A 112 13.87 6.17 -16.79
CA PRO A 112 13.38 5.25 -15.78
C PRO A 112 12.56 5.98 -14.72
N LEU A 113 11.44 5.36 -14.30
CA LEU A 113 10.63 5.88 -13.18
C LEU A 113 11.43 5.91 -11.88
N ILE A 114 12.18 4.84 -11.63
CA ILE A 114 13.11 4.70 -10.50
C ILE A 114 14.52 4.49 -11.07
N PRO A 115 15.42 5.48 -10.96
CA PRO A 115 16.79 5.36 -11.46
C PRO A 115 17.55 4.21 -10.78
N ASN A 116 18.41 3.53 -11.55
CA ASN A 116 19.29 2.44 -11.08
C ASN A 116 18.58 1.20 -10.50
N VAL A 117 17.27 1.07 -10.69
CA VAL A 117 16.51 -0.12 -10.30
C VAL A 117 15.99 -0.83 -11.53
N THR A 118 16.22 -2.14 -11.59
CA THR A 118 15.67 -3.00 -12.63
C THR A 118 14.37 -3.66 -12.17
N PHE A 119 13.40 -3.78 -13.08
CA PHE A 119 12.10 -4.37 -12.76
C PHE A 119 11.85 -5.64 -13.58
N GLU A 120 11.34 -6.66 -12.89
CA GLU A 120 10.66 -7.81 -13.48
C GLU A 120 9.17 -7.71 -13.10
N ILE A 121 8.27 -7.67 -14.08
CA ILE A 121 6.83 -7.48 -13.85
C ILE A 121 6.12 -8.83 -13.90
N ASN A 122 5.43 -9.16 -12.81
CA ASN A 122 4.64 -10.35 -12.65
C ASN A 122 3.19 -9.99 -12.29
N PHE A 123 2.25 -10.76 -12.84
CA PHE A 123 0.82 -10.61 -12.56
C PHE A 123 0.26 -11.93 -12.03
N SER A 124 -0.49 -11.83 -10.94
CA SER A 124 -1.25 -12.96 -10.42
C SER A 124 -2.32 -13.39 -11.43
N VAL A 125 -2.64 -14.68 -11.45
CA VAL A 125 -3.72 -15.21 -12.27
C VAL A 125 -5.06 -14.84 -11.61
N PRO A 126 -6.10 -14.43 -12.37
CA PRO A 126 -7.41 -14.15 -11.81
C PRO A 126 -7.94 -15.32 -10.96
N TYR A 127 -8.60 -15.00 -9.84
CA TYR A 127 -9.21 -15.96 -8.91
C TYR A 127 -8.25 -16.87 -8.12
N HIS A 128 -6.94 -16.62 -8.17
CA HIS A 128 -5.96 -17.32 -7.33
C HIS A 128 -5.60 -16.54 -6.06
N GLY A 129 -6.45 -16.70 -5.04
CA GLY A 129 -6.13 -16.36 -3.65
C GLY A 129 -5.97 -14.87 -3.33
N LYS A 130 -5.98 -14.55 -2.03
CA LYS A 130 -5.69 -13.21 -1.51
C LYS A 130 -4.18 -12.97 -1.50
N GLY A 131 -3.74 -11.79 -1.95
CA GLY A 131 -2.34 -11.37 -1.90
C GLY A 131 -1.91 -10.94 -0.49
N LEU A 132 -0.62 -10.65 -0.30
CA LEU A 132 -0.13 -10.09 0.96
C LEU A 132 -0.77 -8.74 1.33
N PRO A 133 -1.03 -7.81 0.36
CA PRO A 133 -1.74 -6.57 0.64
C PRO A 133 -3.16 -6.77 1.21
N ASP A 134 -3.88 -7.83 0.83
CA ASP A 134 -5.21 -8.10 1.40
C ASP A 134 -5.19 -8.29 2.92
N GLY A 135 -4.12 -8.90 3.43
CA GLY A 135 -3.90 -9.05 4.87
C GLY A 135 -3.70 -7.70 5.55
N VAL A 136 -2.92 -6.81 4.92
CA VAL A 136 -2.72 -5.42 5.39
C VAL A 136 -4.04 -4.68 5.44
N PHE A 137 -4.86 -4.77 4.38
CA PHE A 137 -6.16 -4.12 4.34
C PHE A 137 -7.13 -4.68 5.39
N ALA A 138 -7.11 -5.99 5.62
CA ALA A 138 -7.89 -6.60 6.68
C ALA A 138 -7.48 -6.07 8.06
N THR A 139 -6.18 -5.91 8.33
CA THR A 139 -5.68 -5.28 9.55
C THR A 139 -6.18 -3.85 9.70
N PHE A 140 -6.14 -3.05 8.63
CA PHE A 140 -6.64 -1.66 8.68
C PHE A 140 -8.13 -1.59 8.94
N VAL A 141 -8.94 -2.35 8.20
CA VAL A 141 -10.40 -2.34 8.34
C VAL A 141 -10.79 -2.80 9.76
N GLN A 142 -10.28 -3.95 10.20
CA GLN A 142 -10.59 -4.46 11.54
C GLN A 142 -10.08 -3.51 12.62
N GLY A 143 -8.85 -3.00 12.50
CA GLY A 143 -8.29 -2.09 13.48
C GLY A 143 -9.11 -0.80 13.61
N LEU A 144 -9.56 -0.23 12.51
CA LEU A 144 -10.45 0.93 12.51
C LEU A 144 -11.82 0.58 13.11
N GLU A 145 -12.43 -0.54 12.75
CA GLU A 145 -13.73 -0.97 13.31
C GLU A 145 -13.69 -1.12 14.83
N HIS A 146 -12.58 -1.65 15.39
CA HIS A 146 -12.46 -1.89 16.82
C HIS A 146 -11.98 -0.66 17.62
N ASN A 147 -11.31 0.29 16.97
CA ASN A 147 -10.66 1.42 17.63
C ASN A 147 -11.15 2.78 17.12
N MET A 148 -12.33 2.83 16.48
CA MET A 148 -12.89 4.06 15.94
C MET A 148 -13.00 5.14 17.02
N PRO A 149 -12.36 6.32 16.83
CA PRO A 149 -12.52 7.41 17.77
C PRO A 149 -13.99 7.82 17.90
N LEU A 150 -14.43 8.17 19.11
CA LEU A 150 -15.81 8.62 19.36
C LEU A 150 -16.25 9.77 18.43
N GLY A 151 -15.31 10.65 18.06
CA GLY A 151 -15.52 11.76 17.14
C GLY A 151 -15.35 11.42 15.65
N GLY A 152 -15.13 10.15 15.30
CA GLY A 152 -14.86 9.68 13.94
C GLY A 152 -13.54 10.18 13.35
N ILE A 153 -13.22 9.75 12.13
CA ILE A 153 -12.02 10.17 11.39
C ILE A 153 -12.45 11.18 10.33
N LYS A 154 -12.02 12.43 10.49
CA LYS A 154 -12.53 13.57 9.69
C LYS A 154 -11.58 14.06 8.60
N SER A 155 -10.39 13.49 8.51
CA SER A 155 -9.38 13.92 7.53
C SER A 155 -8.46 12.77 7.13
N LEU A 156 -7.79 12.94 5.98
CA LEU A 156 -6.76 12.01 5.52
C LEU A 156 -5.58 11.93 6.50
N SER A 157 -5.17 13.07 7.08
CA SER A 157 -4.10 13.13 8.06
C SER A 157 -4.45 12.38 9.35
N SER A 158 -5.67 12.56 9.87
CA SER A 158 -6.13 11.77 11.03
C SER A 158 -6.22 10.28 10.70
N LEU A 159 -6.66 9.91 9.50
CA LEU A 159 -6.69 8.51 9.08
C LEU A 159 -5.28 7.90 9.04
N ALA A 160 -4.32 8.62 8.45
CA ALA A 160 -2.93 8.20 8.41
C ALA A 160 -2.36 8.01 9.82
N HIS A 161 -2.66 8.94 10.74
CA HIS A 161 -2.25 8.85 12.13
C HIS A 161 -2.82 7.62 12.83
N GLU A 162 -4.13 7.37 12.72
CA GLU A 162 -4.78 6.20 13.33
C GLU A 162 -4.23 4.89 12.78
N LEU A 163 -4.03 4.77 11.47
CA LEU A 163 -3.45 3.56 10.87
C LEU A 163 -2.00 3.35 11.29
N HIS A 164 -1.19 4.42 11.35
CA HIS A 164 0.19 4.32 11.80
C HIS A 164 0.24 3.87 13.28
N PHE A 165 -0.54 4.52 14.15
CA PHE A 165 -0.63 4.17 15.56
C PHE A 165 -1.09 2.73 15.80
N LEU A 166 -2.11 2.27 15.07
CA LEU A 166 -2.56 0.87 15.07
C LEU A 166 -1.39 -0.09 14.78
N THR A 167 -0.61 0.18 13.73
CA THR A 167 0.48 -0.71 13.31
C THR A 167 1.66 -0.68 14.26
N LEU A 168 1.96 0.47 14.87
CA LEU A 168 2.92 0.60 15.95
C LEU A 168 2.53 -0.25 17.16
N GLN A 169 1.26 -0.22 17.57
CA GLN A 169 0.77 -1.05 18.67
C GLN A 169 0.87 -2.54 18.34
N GLN A 170 0.57 -2.95 17.11
CA GLN A 170 0.72 -4.33 16.67
C GLN A 170 2.19 -4.77 16.67
N ALA A 171 3.12 -3.91 16.24
CA ALA A 171 4.55 -4.18 16.31
C ALA A 171 5.03 -4.38 17.76
N ALA A 172 4.61 -3.50 18.67
CA ALA A 172 4.95 -3.60 20.08
C ALA A 172 4.36 -4.86 20.74
N LEU A 173 3.09 -5.17 20.48
CA LEU A 173 2.39 -6.33 21.05
C LEU A 173 3.06 -7.65 20.66
N HIS A 174 3.54 -7.74 19.42
CA HIS A 174 4.15 -8.96 18.88
C HIS A 174 5.69 -8.96 18.96
N ASN A 175 6.30 -7.88 19.47
CA ASN A 175 7.74 -7.67 19.47
C ASN A 175 8.36 -7.89 18.07
N ASP A 176 7.72 -7.31 17.05
CA ASP A 176 8.03 -7.48 15.63
C ASP A 176 7.87 -6.16 14.87
N GLU A 177 8.97 -5.44 14.68
CA GLU A 177 9.02 -4.15 13.97
C GLU A 177 8.56 -4.24 12.50
N SER A 178 8.54 -5.42 11.89
CA SER A 178 8.05 -5.57 10.51
C SER A 178 6.54 -5.38 10.37
N ARG A 179 5.82 -5.33 11.50
CA ARG A 179 4.39 -5.00 11.58
C ARG A 179 4.12 -3.52 11.67
N GLU A 180 5.14 -2.69 11.90
CA GLU A 180 4.99 -1.25 11.77
C GLU A 180 4.92 -0.89 10.28
N HIS A 181 3.85 -0.21 9.89
CA HIS A 181 3.66 0.20 8.51
C HIS A 181 4.08 1.66 8.33
N GLU A 182 4.75 1.94 7.22
CA GLU A 182 4.99 3.30 6.77
C GLU A 182 3.72 3.80 6.08
N ILE A 183 3.08 4.83 6.64
CA ILE A 183 1.85 5.43 6.11
C ILE A 183 2.18 6.82 5.55
N ILE A 184 1.90 7.01 4.26
CA ILE A 184 2.23 8.19 3.46
C ILE A 184 0.97 8.89 2.98
#